data_AF-A0A7C9MRN0-F1
#
_entry.id   AF-A0A7C9MRN0-F1
#
_cell.length_a   1.000
_cell.length_b   1.000
_cell.length_c   1.000
_cell.angle_alpha   90.00
_cell.angle_beta   90.00
_cell.angle_gamma   90.00
#
_symmetry.space_group_name_H-M   'P 1'
#
loop_
_entity.id
_entity.type
_entity.pdbx_description
1 polymer ?
#
loop_
_entity_poly.entity_id
_entity_poly.type
_entity_poly.pdbx_seq_one_letter_code
_entity_poly.pdbx_strand_id
1 'polypeptide(L)'
;MNELPKPSSSYFIVTNEASIDFKVMLEDYDHVFAGHRVRIETNYNLLSEFDIVFTERDFPYLMGWEKLTSKNVNASQLIRQVKAGTLAKTVAKTSSLWGKQIKKGCCITTFCNGFFRSRHTRLCSNKQHEA
;
A
#
# COMPACT_ATOMS: atom_id res chain seq x y z
N MET A 1 16.73 18.51 14.61
CA MET A 1 15.55 17.84 14.01
C MET A 1 15.71 17.94 12.51
N ASN A 2 15.94 16.83 11.81
CA ASN A 2 16.03 16.86 10.35
C ASN A 2 14.60 16.83 9.80
N GLU A 3 14.22 17.87 9.05
CA GLU A 3 12.96 17.87 8.32
C GLU A 3 12.96 16.72 7.33
N LEU A 4 11.91 15.90 7.39
CA LEU A 4 11.67 14.84 6.41
C LEU A 4 11.59 15.46 5.02
N PRO A 5 12.23 14.86 4.00
CA PRO A 5 12.17 15.37 2.64
C PRO A 5 10.71 15.50 2.21
N LYS A 6 10.36 16.66 1.63
CA LYS A 6 9.05 16.87 1.02
C LYS A 6 8.86 15.81 -0.08
N PRO A 7 7.79 15.01 -0.06
CA PRO A 7 7.54 14.02 -1.10
C PRO A 7 7.44 14.74 -2.46
N SER A 8 8.08 14.17 -3.48
CA SER A 8 8.07 14.72 -4.84
C SER A 8 6.64 14.93 -5.34
N SER A 9 6.43 15.94 -6.19
CA SER A 9 5.11 16.40 -6.61
C SER A 9 4.33 15.45 -7.54
N SER A 10 4.86 14.26 -7.86
CA SER A 10 4.21 13.27 -8.71
C SER A 10 4.23 11.89 -8.05
N TYR A 11 3.09 11.48 -7.52
CA TYR A 11 2.84 10.11 -7.05
C TYR A 11 2.13 9.30 -8.11
N PHE A 12 2.33 7.99 -8.10
CA PHE A 12 1.67 7.10 -9.03
C PHE A 12 0.17 6.94 -8.67
N ILE A 13 -0.68 7.07 -9.69
CA ILE A 13 -2.14 6.92 -9.55
C ILE A 13 -2.61 5.80 -10.45
N VAL A 14 -3.17 4.76 -9.84
CA VAL A 14 -3.95 3.74 -10.57
C VAL A 14 -5.32 4.35 -10.88
N THR A 15 -5.50 4.79 -12.12
CA THR A 15 -6.78 5.36 -12.62
C THR A 15 -7.69 4.29 -13.20
N ASN A 16 -7.10 3.26 -13.80
CA ASN A 16 -7.81 2.13 -14.40
C ASN A 16 -6.90 0.90 -14.45
N GLU A 17 -7.45 -0.23 -14.91
CA GLU A 17 -6.67 -1.46 -15.00
C GLU A 17 -5.45 -1.33 -15.92
N ALA A 18 -5.55 -0.56 -17.01
CA ALA A 18 -4.45 -0.37 -17.96
C ALA A 18 -3.25 0.30 -17.27
N SER A 19 -3.50 1.28 -16.39
CA SER A 19 -2.47 1.99 -15.65
C SER A 19 -1.73 1.15 -14.59
N ILE A 20 -2.17 -0.06 -14.26
CA ILE A 20 -1.48 -0.90 -13.26
C ILE A 20 -0.11 -1.36 -13.80
N ASP A 21 0.96 -0.98 -13.11
CA ASP A 21 2.33 -1.43 -13.32
C ASP A 21 2.98 -1.76 -11.98
N PHE A 22 3.28 -3.03 -11.73
CA PHE A 22 3.78 -3.48 -10.42
C PHE A 22 5.14 -2.89 -10.05
N LYS A 23 6.01 -2.63 -11.04
CA LYS A 23 7.34 -2.09 -10.78
C LYS A 23 7.25 -0.62 -10.42
N VAL A 24 6.51 0.16 -11.21
CA VAL A 24 6.30 1.59 -10.93
C VAL A 24 5.60 1.78 -9.59
N MET A 25 4.63 0.93 -9.26
CA MET A 25 3.93 1.00 -7.98
C MET A 25 4.83 0.67 -6.78
N LEU A 26 5.73 -0.32 -6.93
CA LEU A 26 6.72 -0.64 -5.90
C LEU A 26 7.73 0.50 -5.72
N GLU A 27 8.19 1.10 -6.82
CA GLU A 27 9.10 2.25 -6.77
C GLU A 27 8.44 3.46 -6.12
N ASP A 28 7.20 3.79 -6.49
CA ASP A 28 6.39 4.83 -5.84
C ASP A 28 6.23 4.56 -4.35
N TYR A 29 5.96 3.29 -3.98
CA TYR A 29 5.81 2.93 -2.59
C TYR A 29 7.09 3.11 -1.77
N ASP A 30 8.22 2.64 -2.30
CA ASP A 30 9.52 2.77 -1.66
C ASP A 30 9.90 4.26 -1.47
N HIS A 31 9.48 5.13 -2.39
CA HIS A 31 9.80 6.56 -2.35
C HIS A 31 8.86 7.37 -1.44
N VAL A 32 7.58 7.00 -1.37
CA VAL A 32 6.54 7.80 -0.71
C VAL A 32 6.20 7.27 0.69
N PHE A 33 6.26 5.94 0.90
CA PHE A 33 5.74 5.31 2.11
C PHE A 33 6.80 4.56 2.91
N ALA A 34 7.70 3.81 2.26
CA ALA A 34 8.67 3.01 2.98
C ALA A 34 9.59 3.89 3.84
N GLY A 35 9.80 3.50 5.10
CA GLY A 35 10.58 4.28 6.08
C GLY A 35 9.88 5.52 6.62
N HIS A 36 8.66 5.82 6.16
CA HIS A 36 7.86 6.94 6.65
C HIS A 36 6.87 6.49 7.74
N ARG A 37 6.60 7.40 8.67
CA ARG A 37 5.69 7.21 9.81
C ARG A 37 4.43 8.07 9.60
N VAL A 38 3.27 7.48 9.81
CA VAL A 38 1.98 8.19 9.84
C VAL A 38 1.39 8.07 11.24
N ARG A 39 1.11 9.23 11.85
CA ARG A 39 0.33 9.29 13.08
C ARG A 39 -1.15 9.39 12.72
N ILE A 40 -1.94 8.51 13.30
CA ILE A 40 -3.39 8.49 13.18
C ILE A 40 -3.96 9.00 14.49
N GLU A 41 -4.86 9.97 14.42
CA GLU A 41 -5.62 10.45 15.56
C GLU A 41 -7.06 9.92 15.46
N THR A 42 -7.57 9.40 16.57
CA THR A 42 -8.93 8.87 16.64
C THR A 42 -9.70 9.56 17.76
N ASN A 43 -11.02 9.55 17.65
CA ASN A 43 -11.92 9.98 18.73
C ASN A 43 -12.21 8.85 19.75
N TYR A 44 -11.52 7.71 19.65
CA TYR A 44 -11.68 6.59 20.56
C TYR A 44 -10.78 6.78 21.78
N ASN A 45 -11.39 7.06 22.95
CA ASN A 45 -10.66 7.45 24.16
C ASN A 45 -9.57 6.46 24.61
N LEU A 46 -9.69 5.17 24.30
CA LEU A 46 -8.69 4.16 24.66
C LEU A 46 -7.50 4.08 23.67
N LEU A 47 -7.63 4.66 22.48
CA LEU A 47 -6.56 4.74 21.47
C LEU A 47 -6.69 6.04 20.69
N SER A 48 -6.53 7.17 21.38
CA SER A 48 -6.67 8.51 20.81
C SER A 48 -5.67 8.79 19.70
N GLU A 49 -4.54 8.10 19.73
CA GLU A 49 -3.53 8.17 18.70
C GLU A 49 -2.72 6.88 18.61
N PHE A 50 -2.26 6.57 17.40
CA PHE A 50 -1.27 5.53 17.19
C PHE A 50 -0.48 5.81 15.91
N ASP A 51 0.63 5.13 15.77
CA ASP A 51 1.53 5.33 14.65
C ASP A 51 1.66 4.07 13.82
N ILE A 52 1.61 4.26 12.51
CA ILE A 52 1.89 3.22 11.53
C ILE A 52 3.23 3.55 10.88
N VAL A 53 4.16 2.60 10.95
CA VAL A 53 5.44 2.65 10.24
C VAL A 53 5.36 1.67 9.09
N PHE A 54 5.55 2.16 7.88
CA PHE A 54 5.51 1.34 6.68
C PHE A 54 6.93 0.93 6.30
N THR A 55 7.12 -0.36 6.05
CA THR A 55 8.39 -0.94 5.64
C THR A 55 8.32 -1.38 4.19
N GLU A 56 9.47 -1.44 3.51
CA GLU A 56 9.59 -1.94 2.12
C GLU A 56 8.93 -3.32 1.94
N ARG A 57 8.90 -4.12 3.01
CA ARG A 57 8.39 -5.50 2.99
C ARG A 57 6.87 -5.60 3.10
N ASP A 58 6.18 -4.51 3.45
CA ASP A 58 4.73 -4.53 3.60
C ASP A 58 4.02 -4.46 2.24
N PHE A 59 4.66 -3.86 1.23
CA PHE A 59 4.03 -3.63 -0.06
C PHE A 59 3.52 -4.89 -0.75
N PRO A 60 4.29 -6.00 -0.88
CA PRO A 60 3.79 -7.21 -1.51
C PRO A 60 2.52 -7.76 -0.88
N TYR A 61 2.38 -7.63 0.45
CA TYR A 61 1.21 -8.11 1.18
C TYR A 61 0.00 -7.18 1.04
N LEU A 62 0.23 -5.85 1.04
CA LEU A 62 -0.83 -4.88 0.74
C LEU A 62 -1.44 -5.11 -0.65
N MET A 63 -0.62 -5.58 -1.58
CA MET A 63 -1.00 -5.85 -2.95
C MET A 63 -1.59 -7.26 -3.18
N GLY A 64 -1.49 -8.14 -2.19
CA GLY A 64 -1.93 -9.54 -2.28
C GLY A 64 -1.06 -10.40 -3.21
N TRP A 65 0.20 -10.00 -3.45
CA TRP A 65 1.11 -10.69 -4.36
C TRP A 65 1.57 -12.05 -3.83
N GLU A 66 1.56 -12.26 -2.52
CA GLU A 66 1.87 -13.55 -1.90
C GLU A 66 0.97 -14.67 -2.43
N LYS A 67 -0.28 -14.33 -2.79
CA LYS A 67 -1.28 -15.27 -3.30
C LYS A 67 -1.11 -15.62 -4.78
N LEU A 68 -0.25 -14.90 -5.49
CA LEU A 68 0.11 -15.23 -6.87
C LEU A 68 1.09 -16.40 -6.95
N THR A 69 1.68 -16.78 -5.82
CA THR A 69 2.69 -17.83 -5.76
C THR A 69 2.12 -19.05 -5.05
N SER A 70 2.43 -20.24 -5.55
CA SER A 70 2.01 -21.51 -4.94
C SER A 70 2.88 -21.95 -3.75
N LYS A 71 3.91 -21.17 -3.42
CA LYS A 71 4.90 -21.44 -2.36
C LYS A 71 4.85 -20.31 -1.33
N ASN A 72 5.31 -20.56 -0.10
CA ASN A 72 5.50 -19.53 0.93
C ASN A 72 6.64 -18.57 0.56
N VAL A 73 6.44 -17.79 -0.50
CA VAL A 73 7.38 -16.78 -0.97
C VAL A 73 7.28 -15.58 -0.05
N ASN A 74 8.41 -15.16 0.51
CA ASN A 74 8.45 -14.01 1.40
C ASN A 74 8.46 -12.68 0.62
N ALA A 75 8.19 -11.57 1.30
CA ALA A 75 8.16 -10.24 0.70
C ALA A 75 9.44 -9.90 -0.09
N SER A 76 10.62 -10.20 0.44
CA SER A 76 11.89 -9.91 -0.23
C SER A 76 12.02 -10.65 -1.56
N GLN A 77 11.56 -11.89 -1.63
CA GLN A 77 11.53 -12.66 -2.87
C GLN A 77 10.52 -12.09 -3.87
N LEU A 78 9.32 -11.69 -3.42
CA LEU A 78 8.31 -11.06 -4.29
C LEU A 78 8.84 -9.73 -4.87
N ILE A 79 9.45 -8.88 -4.04
CA ILE A 79 10.11 -7.63 -4.46
C ILE A 79 11.15 -7.91 -5.53
N ARG A 80 12.02 -8.91 -5.31
CA ARG A 80 13.04 -9.31 -6.30
C ARG A 80 12.40 -9.77 -7.61
N GLN A 81 11.32 -10.54 -7.55
CA GLN A 81 10.62 -11.03 -8.73
C GLN A 81 9.98 -9.89 -9.53
N VAL A 82 9.45 -8.87 -8.86
CA VAL A 82 8.92 -7.66 -9.50
C VAL A 82 10.04 -6.84 -10.13
N LYS A 83 11.14 -6.58 -9.40
CA LYS A 83 12.31 -5.86 -9.93
C LYS A 83 12.92 -6.57 -11.15
N ALA A 84 12.90 -7.90 -11.16
CA ALA A 84 13.35 -8.73 -12.29
C ALA A 84 12.31 -8.89 -13.42
N GLY A 85 11.08 -8.38 -13.25
CA GLY A 85 10.00 -8.50 -14.24
C GLY A 85 9.33 -9.88 -14.32
N THR A 86 9.76 -10.85 -13.51
CA THR A 86 9.19 -12.21 -13.45
C THR A 86 7.82 -12.26 -12.75
N LEU A 87 7.55 -11.29 -11.87
CA LEU A 87 6.22 -11.04 -11.31
C LEU A 87 5.72 -9.70 -11.86
N ALA A 88 4.77 -9.77 -12.78
CA ALA A 88 4.20 -8.60 -13.44
C ALA A 88 2.68 -8.74 -13.57
N LYS A 89 1.99 -7.64 -13.90
CA LYS A 89 0.54 -7.63 -14.13
C LYS A 89 0.08 -8.70 -15.13
N THR A 90 0.83 -8.93 -16.20
CA THR A 90 0.51 -9.94 -17.23
C THR A 90 0.44 -11.34 -16.62
N VAL A 91 1.39 -11.69 -15.76
CA VAL A 91 1.41 -12.94 -14.99
C VAL A 91 0.27 -12.95 -13.97
N ALA A 92 0.05 -11.85 -13.26
CA ALA A 92 -1.02 -11.78 -12.26
C ALA A 92 -2.42 -11.95 -12.87
N LYS A 93 -2.64 -11.48 -14.11
CA LYS A 93 -3.91 -11.58 -14.82
C LYS A 93 -4.31 -13.01 -15.18
N THR A 94 -3.37 -13.95 -15.24
CA THR A 94 -3.70 -15.37 -15.48
C THR A 94 -4.23 -16.06 -14.22
N SER A 95 -4.08 -15.44 -13.05
CA SER A 95 -4.61 -15.96 -11.80
C SER A 95 -6.11 -15.70 -11.66
N SER A 96 -6.83 -16.69 -11.14
CA SER A 96 -8.24 -16.56 -10.75
C SER A 96 -8.48 -15.53 -9.62
N LEU A 97 -7.40 -15.08 -8.97
CA LEU A 97 -7.43 -14.08 -7.90
C LEU A 97 -7.37 -12.64 -8.40
N TRP A 98 -7.08 -12.42 -9.70
CA TRP A 98 -6.90 -11.09 -10.29
C TRP A 98 -8.03 -10.11 -9.93
N GLY A 99 -9.26 -10.41 -10.36
CA GLY A 99 -10.40 -9.53 -10.14
C GLY A 99 -10.91 -9.51 -8.70
N LYS A 100 -10.60 -10.54 -7.91
CA LYS A 100 -11.13 -10.70 -6.55
C LYS A 100 -10.34 -9.90 -5.52
N GLN A 101 -9.00 -9.92 -5.63
CA GLN A 101 -8.12 -9.45 -4.57
C GLN A 101 -6.99 -8.56 -5.11
N ILE A 102 -6.28 -9.00 -6.15
CA ILE A 102 -5.04 -8.34 -6.59
C ILE A 102 -5.32 -7.00 -7.24
N LYS A 103 -6.30 -6.94 -8.15
CA LYS A 103 -6.72 -5.68 -8.78
C LYS A 103 -7.23 -4.67 -7.73
N LYS A 104 -7.93 -5.15 -6.71
CA LYS A 104 -8.41 -4.29 -5.61
C LYS A 104 -7.25 -3.74 -4.78
N GLY A 105 -6.27 -4.59 -4.44
CA GLY A 105 -5.02 -4.18 -3.79
C GLY A 105 -4.30 -3.08 -4.57
N CYS A 106 -4.24 -3.22 -5.90
CA CYS A 106 -3.65 -2.19 -6.76
C CYS A 106 -4.35 -0.83 -6.63
N CYS A 107 -5.68 -0.82 -6.57
CA CYS A 107 -6.43 0.43 -6.40
C CYS A 107 -6.28 1.05 -5.00
N ILE A 108 -5.95 0.26 -3.96
CA ILE A 108 -5.72 0.75 -2.60
C ILE A 108 -4.49 1.65 -2.53
N THR A 109 -3.48 1.44 -3.38
CA THR A 109 -2.29 2.30 -3.41
C THR A 109 -2.61 3.78 -3.69
N THR A 110 -3.55 4.04 -4.62
CA THR A 110 -4.06 5.39 -4.88
C THR A 110 -4.71 6.00 -3.64
N PHE A 111 -5.48 5.21 -2.89
CA PHE A 111 -6.09 5.65 -1.63
C PHE A 111 -5.02 5.96 -0.57
N CYS A 112 -4.02 5.09 -0.40
CA CYS A 112 -2.89 5.33 0.49
C CYS A 112 -2.13 6.61 0.12
N ASN A 113 -1.94 6.88 -1.18
CA ASN A 113 -1.30 8.11 -1.66
C ASN A 113 -2.08 9.36 -1.22
N GLY A 114 -3.42 9.35 -1.31
CA GLY A 114 -4.26 10.42 -0.79
C GLY A 114 -4.22 10.56 0.74
N PHE A 115 -4.19 9.43 1.44
CA PHE A 115 -4.16 9.36 2.90
C PHE A 115 -2.88 9.97 3.49
N PHE A 116 -1.71 9.54 3.00
CA PHE A 116 -0.42 10.03 3.50
C PHE A 116 -0.17 11.51 3.19
N ARG A 117 -0.65 11.99 2.03
CA ARG A 117 -0.54 13.39 1.66
C ARG A 117 -1.25 14.32 2.64
N SER A 118 -2.34 13.85 3.25
CA SER A 118 -3.15 14.64 4.17
C SER A 118 -2.49 14.83 5.54
N ARG A 119 -1.47 14.01 5.90
CA ARG A 119 -0.62 14.03 7.11
C ARG A 119 -1.31 14.13 8.49
N HIS A 120 -2.62 14.35 8.54
CA HIS A 120 -3.47 14.27 9.71
C HIS A 120 -4.79 13.66 9.27
N THR A 121 -5.22 12.60 9.94
CA THR A 121 -6.58 12.11 9.82
C THR A 121 -7.18 12.00 11.21
N ARG A 122 -8.33 12.66 11.38
CA ARG A 122 -9.27 12.33 12.45
C ARG A 122 -10.13 11.19 11.92
N LEU A 123 -9.84 9.98 12.35
CA LEU A 123 -10.77 8.87 12.15
C LEU A 123 -11.88 9.00 13.19
N CYS A 124 -13.02 9.55 12.76
CA CYS A 124 -14.24 9.55 13.54
C CYS A 124 -14.82 8.13 13.53
N SER A 125 -14.61 7.37 14.60
CA SER A 125 -15.42 6.18 14.84
C SER A 125 -16.86 6.64 15.10
N ASN A 126 -17.80 6.24 14.24
CA ASN A 126 -19.21 6.34 14.56
C ASN A 126 -19.44 5.41 15.75
N LYS A 127 -19.87 5.95 16.88
CA LYS A 127 -20.40 5.15 17.99
C LYS A 127 -21.53 4.28 17.43
N GLN A 128 -21.27 3.00 17.21
CA GLN A 128 -22.33 2.02 17.09
C GLN A 128 -22.56 1.38 18.46
N HIS A 129 -23.73 1.69 19.00
CA HIS A 129 -24.46 1.04 20.09
C HIS A 129 -23.81 1.02 21.49
N GLU A 130 -24.12 2.07 22.25
CA GLU A 130 -24.56 1.89 23.64
C GLU A 130 -26.01 1.36 23.60
N ALA A 131 -26.22 0.12 24.05
CA ALA A 131 -27.46 -0.40 24.63
C ALA A 131 -27.17 -1.73 25.34
#